data_AF-A0A5C8G1K5-F1
#
_entry.id   AF-A0A5C8G1K5-F1
#
_cell.length_a   1.000
_cell.length_b   1.000
_cell.length_c   1.000
_cell.angle_alpha   90.00
_cell.angle_beta   90.00
_cell.angle_gamma   90.00
#
_symmetry.space_group_name_H-M   'P 1'
#
loop_
_entity.id
_entity.type
_entity.pdbx_description
1 polymer ?
#
loop_
_entity_poly.entity_id
_entity_poly.type
_entity_poly.pdbx_seq_one_letter_code
_entity_poly.pdbx_strand_id
1 'polypeptide(L)'
;MIPQKALEYIKQKKLKPAFSYKDVWNEEHITSFTVAKVMQIDILKDMKDAVEKAIANGETLSQFKKNLLPTLYQKGWSGKQIIKDDKTGEDVEVYIDAPHRLKTIYETNLRSAYMKGRFDRSYESDAHPYLATARRSECI
;
A
#
# COMPACT_ATOMS: atom_id res chain seq x y z
N MET A 1 11.99 16.86 8.17
CA MET A 1 11.29 15.63 8.57
C MET A 1 10.35 15.19 7.44
N ILE A 2 10.46 13.95 6.97
CA ILE A 2 9.57 13.31 5.98
C ILE A 2 8.45 12.42 6.61
N PRO A 3 8.53 11.90 7.86
CA PRO A 3 7.65 10.82 8.30
C PRO A 3 6.18 11.23 8.41
N GLN A 4 5.88 12.50 8.71
CA GLN A 4 4.50 12.94 8.93
C GLN A 4 3.66 12.96 7.64
N LYS A 5 4.17 13.55 6.55
CA LYS A 5 3.48 13.52 5.25
C LYS A 5 3.37 12.10 4.68
N ALA A 6 4.40 11.27 4.90
CA ALA A 6 4.37 9.86 4.50
C ALA A 6 3.30 9.06 5.26
N LEU A 7 3.15 9.33 6.57
CA LEU A 7 2.13 8.71 7.42
C LEU A 7 0.72 9.18 7.03
N GLU A 8 0.52 10.48 6.80
CA GLU A 8 -0.76 11.03 6.32
C GLU A 8 -1.18 10.42 4.99
N TYR A 9 -0.24 10.25 4.06
CA TYR A 9 -0.49 9.63 2.76
C TYR A 9 -1.02 8.20 2.89
N ILE A 10 -0.44 7.38 3.78
CA ILE A 10 -0.94 6.01 4.00
C ILE A 10 -2.27 6.02 4.75
N LYS A 11 -2.43 6.90 5.76
CA LYS A 11 -3.67 7.01 6.54
C LYS A 11 -4.89 7.35 5.70
N GLN A 12 -4.73 8.24 4.71
CA GLN A 12 -5.80 8.68 3.81
C GLN A 12 -6.24 7.60 2.81
N LYS A 13 -5.48 6.50 2.66
CA LYS A 13 -5.83 5.45 1.70
C LYS A 13 -7.01 4.61 2.18
N LYS A 14 -8.02 4.49 1.33
CA LYS A 14 -9.17 3.58 1.55
C LYS A 14 -8.74 2.14 1.30
N LEU A 15 -9.32 1.18 2.03
CA LEU A 15 -9.06 -0.24 1.78
C LEU A 15 -9.88 -0.67 0.55
N LYS A 16 -9.20 -1.18 -0.48
CA LYS A 16 -9.86 -1.79 -1.64
C LYS A 16 -9.25 -3.16 -1.91
N PRO A 17 -9.99 -4.26 -1.69
CA PRO A 17 -9.56 -5.58 -2.14
C PRO A 17 -9.52 -5.63 -3.66
N ALA A 18 -8.50 -6.30 -4.20
CA ALA A 18 -8.41 -6.59 -5.62
C ALA A 18 -7.64 -7.90 -5.85
N PHE A 19 -8.05 -8.63 -6.88
CA PHE A 19 -7.39 -9.85 -7.30
C PHE A 19 -5.95 -9.59 -7.76
N SER A 20 -5.75 -8.62 -8.67
CA SER A 20 -4.43 -8.15 -9.09
C SER A 20 -4.21 -6.69 -8.72
N TYR A 21 -2.95 -6.35 -8.41
CA TYR A 21 -2.54 -4.94 -8.32
C TYR A 21 -2.82 -4.20 -9.64
N LYS A 22 -2.74 -4.90 -10.79
CA LYS A 22 -3.01 -4.31 -12.11
C LYS A 22 -4.48 -3.98 -12.37
N ASP A 23 -5.40 -4.45 -11.52
CA ASP A 23 -6.84 -4.26 -11.71
C ASP A 23 -7.32 -2.93 -11.12
N VAL A 24 -6.47 -2.25 -10.35
CA VAL A 24 -6.75 -0.95 -9.74
C VAL A 24 -6.15 0.13 -10.63
N TRP A 25 -6.93 1.17 -10.95
CA TRP A 25 -6.44 2.29 -11.75
C TRP A 25 -5.34 3.07 -11.00
N ASN A 26 -4.40 3.68 -11.73
CA ASN A 26 -3.27 4.41 -11.11
C ASN A 26 -3.73 5.49 -10.11
N GLU A 27 -4.81 6.21 -10.41
CA GLU A 27 -5.43 7.19 -9.50
C GLU A 27 -6.05 6.53 -8.26
N GLU A 28 -6.58 5.32 -8.42
CA GLU A 28 -7.10 4.53 -7.32
C GLU A 28 -5.98 4.00 -6.41
N HIS A 29 -4.78 3.71 -6.93
CA HIS A 29 -3.62 3.38 -6.10
C HIS A 29 -3.14 4.57 -5.25
N ILE A 30 -3.37 5.81 -5.70
CA ILE A 30 -3.07 7.01 -4.92
C ILE A 30 -4.03 7.12 -3.73
N THR A 31 -5.29 6.76 -3.94
CA THR A 31 -6.38 6.92 -2.95
C THR A 31 -6.71 5.65 -2.17
N SER A 32 -6.19 4.48 -2.58
CA SER A 32 -6.56 3.18 -2.03
C SER A 32 -5.33 2.30 -1.74
N PHE A 33 -5.38 1.60 -0.61
CA PHE A 33 -4.40 0.60 -0.22
C PHE A 33 -4.91 -0.76 -0.71
N THR A 34 -4.18 -1.31 -1.67
CA THR A 34 -4.53 -2.58 -2.31
C THR A 34 -3.30 -3.46 -2.35
N VAL A 35 -3.48 -4.70 -1.93
CA VAL A 35 -2.47 -5.76 -2.02
C VAL A 35 -3.08 -6.87 -2.84
N ALA A 36 -2.38 -7.28 -3.90
CA ALA A 36 -2.87 -8.34 -4.79
C ALA A 36 -3.23 -9.59 -3.98
N LYS A 37 -4.31 -10.27 -4.35
CA LYS A 37 -4.72 -11.56 -3.75
C LYS A 37 -4.96 -11.46 -2.24
N VAL A 38 -5.42 -10.30 -1.77
CA VAL A 38 -5.97 -10.13 -0.43
C VAL A 38 -7.43 -9.73 -0.61
N MET A 39 -8.31 -10.73 -0.60
CA MET A 39 -9.76 -10.50 -0.73
C MET A 39 -10.41 -10.18 0.62
N GLN A 40 -9.76 -10.53 1.73
CA GLN A 40 -10.25 -10.23 3.07
C GLN A 40 -9.84 -8.81 3.48
N ILE A 41 -10.83 -7.96 3.71
CA ILE A 41 -10.63 -6.58 4.16
C ILE A 41 -9.86 -6.55 5.49
N ASP A 42 -10.07 -7.53 6.37
CA ASP A 42 -9.39 -7.61 7.66
C ASP A 42 -7.88 -7.82 7.52
N ILE A 43 -7.44 -8.60 6.53
CA ILE A 43 -6.02 -8.80 6.25
C ILE A 43 -5.42 -7.52 5.66
N LEU A 44 -6.13 -6.85 4.74
CA LEU A 44 -5.70 -5.57 4.18
C LEU A 44 -5.55 -4.50 5.25
N LYS A 45 -6.47 -4.46 6.22
CA LYS A 45 -6.42 -3.54 7.35
C LYS A 45 -5.17 -3.79 8.19
N ASP A 46 -4.90 -5.04 8.57
CA ASP A 46 -3.69 -5.36 9.35
C ASP A 46 -2.41 -4.99 8.60
N MET A 47 -2.37 -5.21 7.28
CA MET A 47 -1.23 -4.82 6.45
C MET A 47 -1.04 -3.31 6.41
N LYS A 48 -2.13 -2.55 6.28
CA LYS A 48 -2.10 -1.07 6.32
C LYS A 48 -1.60 -0.59 7.68
N ASP A 49 -2.16 -1.11 8.77
CA ASP A 49 -1.78 -0.73 10.13
C ASP A 49 -0.31 -1.08 10.43
N ALA A 50 0.19 -2.21 9.92
CA ALA A 50 1.60 -2.59 10.03
C ALA A 50 2.52 -1.65 9.25
N VAL A 51 2.14 -1.21 8.05
CA VAL A 51 2.89 -0.23 7.27
C VAL A 51 2.90 1.14 7.95
N GLU A 52 1.77 1.57 8.51
CA GLU A 52 1.70 2.81 9.29
C GLU A 52 2.65 2.80 10.49
N LYS A 53 2.66 1.69 11.25
CA LYS A 53 3.61 1.50 12.36
C LYS A 53 5.06 1.50 11.88
N ALA A 54 5.34 0.85 10.76
CA ALA A 54 6.69 0.83 10.18
C ALA A 54 7.19 2.23 9.81
N ILE A 55 6.33 3.08 9.24
CA ILE A 55 6.67 4.48 8.92
C ILE A 55 6.80 5.33 10.18
N ALA A 56 5.88 5.18 11.14
CA ALA A 56 5.85 5.98 12.36
C ALA A 56 7.05 5.70 13.28
N ASN A 57 7.40 4.42 13.44
CA ASN A 57 8.47 3.98 14.34
C ASN A 57 9.82 3.79 13.63
N GLY A 58 9.86 3.85 12.29
CA GLY A 58 11.05 3.54 11.51
C GLY A 58 11.46 2.07 11.60
N GLU A 59 10.49 1.16 11.62
CA GLU A 59 10.76 -0.28 11.74
C GLU A 59 11.51 -0.81 10.52
N THR A 60 12.39 -1.78 10.73
CA THR A 60 13.09 -2.51 9.67
C THR A 60 12.19 -3.57 9.03
N LEU A 61 12.57 -4.05 7.83
CA LEU A 61 11.89 -5.16 7.17
C LEU A 61 11.79 -6.41 8.05
N SER A 62 12.81 -6.69 8.86
CA SER A 62 12.83 -7.84 9.77
C SER A 62 11.76 -7.71 10.86
N GLN A 63 11.65 -6.53 11.48
CA GLN A 63 10.62 -6.23 12.49
C GLN A 63 9.23 -6.28 11.88
N PHE A 64 9.03 -5.67 10.71
CA PHE A 64 7.78 -5.70 9.98
C PHE A 64 7.31 -7.15 9.71
N LYS A 65 8.20 -8.00 9.20
CA LYS A 65 7.92 -9.43 8.98
C LYS A 65 7.58 -10.15 10.28
N LYS A 66 8.38 -9.96 11.33
CA LYS A 66 8.18 -10.61 12.63
C LYS A 66 6.83 -10.28 13.25
N ASN A 67 6.38 -9.04 13.09
CA ASN A 67 5.12 -8.56 13.66
C ASN A 67 3.89 -9.03 12.85
N LEU A 68 4.00 -9.02 11.52
CA LEU A 68 2.85 -9.25 10.65
C LEU A 68 2.69 -10.73 10.23
N LEU A 69 3.77 -11.49 10.09
CA LEU A 69 3.70 -12.90 9.68
C LEU A 69 2.79 -13.75 10.59
N PRO A 70 2.89 -13.69 11.93
CA PRO A 70 2.04 -14.51 12.80
C PRO A 70 0.55 -14.23 12.57
N THR A 71 0.16 -12.96 12.45
CA THR A 71 -1.22 -12.55 12.18
C THR A 71 -1.71 -13.08 10.84
N LEU A 72 -0.86 -13.03 9.80
CA LEU A 72 -1.20 -13.55 8.47
C LEU A 72 -1.34 -15.07 8.44
N TYR A 73 -0.53 -15.79 9.22
CA TYR A 73 -0.69 -17.25 9.40
C TYR A 73 -1.98 -17.58 10.15
N GLN A 74 -2.31 -16.85 11.22
CA GLN A 74 -3.55 -17.03 11.97
C GLN A 74 -4.80 -16.78 11.11
N LYS A 75 -4.74 -15.79 10.22
CA LYS A 75 -5.81 -15.48 9.27
C LYS A 75 -5.81 -16.36 8.02
N GLY A 76 -4.90 -17.33 7.93
CA GLY A 76 -4.83 -18.28 6.83
C GLY A 76 -4.46 -17.68 5.48
N TRP A 77 -3.78 -16.53 5.45
CA TRP A 77 -3.39 -15.88 4.18
C TRP A 77 -2.24 -16.58 3.45
N SER A 78 -1.39 -17.28 4.21
CA SER A 78 -0.20 -17.95 3.69
C SER A 78 -0.53 -19.38 3.25
N GLY A 79 0.08 -19.83 2.17
CA GLY A 79 -0.11 -21.17 1.62
C GLY A 79 -1.10 -21.22 0.46
N LYS A 80 -1.75 -22.38 0.27
CA LYS A 80 -2.73 -22.58 -0.80
C LYS A 80 -4.00 -21.80 -0.50
N GLN A 81 -4.46 -21.02 -1.47
CA GLN A 81 -5.68 -20.22 -1.41
C GLN A 81 -6.51 -20.49 -2.65
N ILE A 82 -7.81 -20.60 -2.49
CA ILE A 82 -8.76 -20.59 -3.60
C ILE A 82 -9.34 -19.19 -3.64
N ILE A 83 -9.08 -18.48 -4.74
CA ILE A 83 -9.51 -17.10 -4.91
C ILE A 83 -10.38 -17.04 -6.16
N LYS A 84 -11.57 -16.48 -6.01
CA LYS A 84 -12.45 -16.21 -7.13
C LYS A 84 -11.91 -15.01 -7.91
N ASP A 85 -11.68 -15.17 -9.20
CA ASP A 85 -11.29 -14.07 -10.08
C ASP A 85 -12.53 -13.20 -10.37
N ASP A 86 -12.45 -11.90 -10.10
CA ASP A 86 -13.56 -10.96 -10.31
C ASP A 86 -13.90 -10.79 -11.81
N LYS A 87 -12.96 -11.09 -12.72
CA LYS A 87 -13.14 -10.93 -14.17
C LYS A 87 -13.74 -12.15 -14.85
N THR A 88 -13.27 -13.35 -14.46
CA THR A 88 -13.72 -14.61 -15.07
C THR A 88 -14.80 -15.31 -14.24
N GLY A 89 -14.89 -14.99 -12.94
CA GLY A 89 -15.79 -15.65 -12.00
C GLY A 89 -15.35 -17.06 -11.60
N GLU A 90 -14.17 -17.50 -12.06
CA GLU A 90 -13.63 -18.84 -11.80
C GLU A 90 -12.83 -18.88 -10.50
N ASP A 91 -12.85 -20.05 -9.84
CA ASP A 91 -12.04 -20.32 -8.66
C ASP A 91 -10.62 -20.70 -9.08
N VAL A 92 -9.66 -19.83 -8.77
CA VAL A 92 -8.24 -20.03 -9.10
C VAL A 92 -7.49 -20.47 -7.84
N GLU A 93 -6.81 -21.62 -7.91
CA GLU A 93 -5.87 -22.05 -6.87
C GLU A 93 -4.57 -21.24 -6.99
N VAL A 94 -4.22 -20.52 -5.93
CA VAL A 94 -2.98 -19.75 -5.85
C VAL A 94 -2.20 -20.17 -4.61
N TYR A 95 -0.88 -20.33 -4.77
CA TYR A 95 0.04 -20.45 -3.65
C TYR A 95 0.62 -19.10 -3.25
N ILE A 96 0.43 -18.70 -1.99
CA ILE A 96 0.92 -17.45 -1.42
C ILE A 96 2.11 -17.71 -0.49
N ASP A 97 3.29 -17.28 -0.93
CA ASP A 97 4.49 -17.19 -0.08
C ASP A 97 4.52 -15.85 0.67
N ALA A 98 3.94 -15.83 1.88
CA ALA A 98 3.84 -14.61 2.68
C ALA A 98 5.21 -13.97 2.98
N PRO A 99 6.25 -14.69 3.46
CA PRO A 99 7.56 -14.11 3.74
C PRO A 99 8.21 -13.35 2.57
N HIS A 100 8.13 -13.90 1.35
CA HIS A 100 8.69 -13.27 0.17
C HIS A 100 7.85 -12.06 -0.26
N ARG A 101 6.51 -12.22 -0.30
CA ARG A 101 5.60 -11.13 -0.72
C ARG A 101 5.63 -9.94 0.24
N LEU A 102 5.79 -10.17 1.54
CA LEU A 102 5.88 -9.10 2.53
C LEU A 102 7.04 -8.14 2.28
N LYS A 103 8.17 -8.64 1.73
CA LYS A 103 9.29 -7.77 1.33
C LYS A 103 8.86 -6.77 0.25
N THR A 104 8.24 -7.26 -0.82
CA THR A 104 7.77 -6.42 -1.93
C THR A 104 6.71 -5.42 -1.46
N ILE A 105 5.78 -5.86 -0.61
CA ILE A 105 4.73 -5.00 -0.05
C ILE A 105 5.35 -3.87 0.78
N TYR A 106 6.29 -4.21 1.68
CA TYR A 106 6.99 -3.25 2.52
C TYR A 106 7.77 -2.22 1.68
N GLU A 107 8.63 -2.70 0.78
CA GLU A 107 9.49 -1.84 -0.04
C GLU A 107 8.68 -0.92 -0.97
N THR A 108 7.63 -1.44 -1.60
CA THR A 108 6.80 -0.67 -2.54
C THR A 108 6.02 0.41 -1.80
N ASN A 109 5.40 0.08 -0.66
CA ASN A 109 4.61 1.06 0.10
C ASN A 109 5.48 2.16 0.71
N LEU A 110 6.63 1.79 1.30
CA LEU A 110 7.57 2.78 1.83
C LEU A 110 8.09 3.70 0.74
N ARG A 111 8.52 3.13 -0.40
CA ARG A 111 9.01 3.92 -1.53
C ARG A 111 7.94 4.92 -2.00
N SER A 112 6.70 4.48 -2.18
CA SER A 112 5.60 5.36 -2.59
C SER A 112 5.31 6.46 -1.55
N ALA A 113 5.31 6.11 -0.25
CA ALA A 113 5.08 7.09 0.82
C ALA A 113 6.18 8.16 0.88
N TYR A 114 7.45 7.75 0.77
CA TYR A 114 8.58 8.68 0.73
C TYR A 114 8.60 9.52 -0.56
N MET A 115 8.24 8.94 -1.70
CA MET A 115 8.13 9.67 -2.96
C MET A 115 7.07 10.76 -2.89
N LYS A 116 5.89 10.49 -2.34
CA LYS A 116 4.85 11.52 -2.11
C LYS A 116 5.35 12.63 -1.19
N GLY A 117 6.00 12.29 -0.07
CA GLY A 117 6.56 13.29 0.83
C GLY A 117 7.64 14.18 0.18
N ARG A 118 8.42 13.65 -0.77
CA ARG A 118 9.37 14.45 -1.57
C ARG A 118 8.66 15.31 -2.62
N PHE A 119 7.70 14.75 -3.32
CA PHE A 119 6.89 15.46 -4.32
C PHE A 119 6.17 16.67 -3.69
N ASP A 120 5.50 16.48 -2.55
CA ASP A 120 4.77 17.57 -1.88
C ASP A 120 5.68 18.70 -1.45
N ARG A 121 6.88 18.38 -0.94
CA ARG A 121 7.87 19.41 -0.60
C ARG A 121 8.41 20.13 -1.84
N SER A 122 8.59 19.44 -2.96
CA SER A 122 9.03 20.06 -4.21
C SER A 122 7.96 20.99 -4.79
N TYR A 123 6.68 20.67 -4.61
CA TYR A 123 5.55 21.49 -5.05
C TYR A 123 5.30 22.70 -4.15
N GLU A 124 5.57 22.58 -2.84
CA GLU A 124 5.50 23.70 -1.88
C GLU A 124 6.72 24.62 -1.91
N SER A 125 7.78 24.20 -2.61
CA SER A 125 9.01 24.99 -2.73
C SER A 125 8.88 26.02 -3.85
N ASP A 126 9.14 27.29 -3.53
CA ASP A 126 9.25 28.38 -4.50
C ASP A 126 10.38 28.19 -5.52
N ALA A 127 11.26 27.19 -5.33
CA ALA A 127 12.35 26.86 -6.25
C ALA A 127 11.87 26.26 -7.59
N HIS A 128 10.62 25.78 -7.67
CA HIS A 128 10.04 25.19 -8.88
C HIS A 128 8.66 25.77 -9.19
N PRO A 129 8.58 27.06 -9.57
CA PRO A 129 7.30 27.78 -9.72
C PRO A 129 6.37 27.18 -10.79
N TYR A 130 6.90 26.48 -11.78
CA TYR A 130 6.10 25.80 -12.81
C TYR A 130 5.33 24.56 -12.30
N LEU A 131 5.74 23.98 -11.17
CA LEU A 131 4.99 22.90 -10.50
C LEU A 131 3.85 23.47 -9.63
N ALA A 132 4.06 24.64 -9.02
CA ALA A 132 3.04 25.31 -8.21
C ALA A 132 1.82 25.77 -9.03
N THR A 133 2.00 26.13 -10.31
CA THR A 133 0.94 26.61 -11.20
C THR A 133 -0.07 25.53 -11.62
N ALA A 134 0.30 24.24 -11.63
CA ALA A 134 -0.57 23.16 -12.10
C ALA A 134 -1.83 22.96 -11.23
N ARG A 135 -1.78 23.28 -9.94
CA ARG A 135 -2.94 23.20 -9.03
C ARG A 135 -3.95 24.32 -9.25
N ARG A 136 -3.51 25.46 -9.81
CA ARG A 136 -4.38 26.64 -9.97
C ARG A 136 -5.32 26.53 -11.17
N SER A 137 -5.00 25.64 -12.11
CA SER A 137 -5.75 25.39 -13.35
C SER A 137 -6.83 24.32 -13.24
N GLU A 138 -6.87 23.52 -12.16
CA GLU A 138 -7.94 22.53 -11.89
C GLU A 138 -9.08 23.12 -11.03
N CYS A 139 -9.06 24.43 -10.81
CA CYS A 139 -10.07 25.17 -10.06
C CYS A 139 -10.64 26.30 -10.92
N ILE A 140 -11.09 25.96 -12.14
CA ILE A 140 -12.02 26.74 -12.96
C ILE A 140 -12.94 25.74 -13.67
#